data_AF-A0A4Q0PNK1-F1
#
_entry.id   AF-A0A4Q0PNK1-F1
#
_cell.length_a   1.000
_cell.length_b   1.000
_cell.length_c   1.000
_cell.angle_alpha   90.00
_cell.angle_beta   90.00
_cell.angle_gamma   90.00
#
_symmetry.space_group_name_H-M   'P 1'
#
loop_
_entity.id
_entity.type
_entity.pdbx_description
1 polymer ?
#
loop_
_entity_poly.entity_id
_entity_poly.type
_entity_poly.pdbx_seq_one_letter_code
_entity_poly.pdbx_strand_id
1 'polypeptide(L)'
;MEKGNKIPENWKAIEDAEKLCRERTGDPEAGFNAGVFWLGSKDGRHLMIPIKYRSKRGKNGKEVFTKSYKELNIYANFCPFTGKPLYENSEEIIKG
;
A
#
# COMPACT_ATOMS: atom_id res chain seq x y z
N MET A 1 -7.12 -5.66 -25.57
CA MET A 1 -6.98 -5.31 -24.14
C MET A 1 -5.74 -6.00 -23.64
N GLU A 2 -4.59 -5.30 -23.64
CA GLU A 2 -3.35 -5.85 -23.10
C GLU A 2 -3.56 -6.16 -21.62
N LYS A 3 -3.32 -7.42 -21.22
CA LYS A 3 -3.27 -7.82 -19.82
C LYS A 3 -2.19 -6.96 -19.18
N GLY A 4 -2.58 -6.06 -18.28
CA GLY A 4 -1.63 -5.20 -17.57
C GLY A 4 -0.54 -6.09 -16.96
N ASN A 5 0.69 -5.91 -17.41
CA ASN A 5 1.86 -6.57 -16.84
C ASN A 5 2.07 -5.97 -15.45
N LYS A 6 1.30 -6.49 -14.49
CA LYS A 6 1.45 -6.23 -13.07
C LYS A 6 2.87 -6.61 -12.68
N ILE A 7 3.63 -5.66 -12.15
CA ILE A 7 4.99 -5.93 -11.65
C ILE A 7 4.88 -6.87 -10.45
N PRO A 8 5.45 -8.08 -10.50
CA PRO A 8 5.38 -9.05 -9.41
C PRO A 8 5.92 -8.50 -8.08
N GLU A 9 6.93 -7.64 -8.12
CA GLU A 9 7.62 -7.10 -6.95
C GLU A 9 6.74 -6.17 -6.11
N ASN A 10 5.97 -5.27 -6.73
CA ASN A 10 5.07 -4.40 -5.97
C ASN A 10 3.88 -5.18 -5.42
N TRP A 11 3.36 -6.16 -6.16
CA TRP A 11 2.31 -7.03 -5.64
C TRP A 11 2.80 -7.85 -4.46
N LYS A 12 4.01 -8.41 -4.56
CA LYS A 12 4.66 -9.10 -3.45
C LYS A 12 4.84 -8.18 -2.24
N ALA A 13 5.29 -6.93 -2.43
CA ALA A 13 5.45 -5.98 -1.33
C ALA A 13 4.10 -5.65 -0.65
N ILE A 14 3.02 -5.56 -1.43
CA ILE A 14 1.67 -5.39 -0.88
C ILE A 14 1.26 -6.63 -0.08
N GLU A 15 1.41 -7.84 -0.66
CA GLU A 15 1.09 -9.11 0.00
C GLU A 15 1.87 -9.31 1.31
N ASP A 16 3.18 -9.03 1.30
CA ASP A 16 4.05 -9.13 2.47
C ASP A 16 3.61 -8.14 3.57
N ALA A 17 3.21 -6.93 3.18
CA ALA A 17 2.73 -5.95 4.13
C ALA A 17 1.32 -6.27 4.66
N GLU A 18 0.43 -6.86 3.86
CA GLU A 18 -0.85 -7.38 4.35
C GLU A 18 -0.63 -8.46 5.40
N LYS A 19 0.27 -9.41 5.11
CA LYS A 19 0.64 -10.49 6.02
C LYS A 19 1.20 -9.94 7.32
N LEU A 20 2.17 -9.03 7.24
CA LEU A 20 2.76 -8.38 8.42
C LEU A 20 1.71 -7.61 9.22
N CYS A 21 0.76 -6.94 8.55
CA CYS A 21 -0.31 -6.22 9.21
C CYS A 21 -1.25 -7.18 9.97
N ARG A 22 -1.65 -8.29 9.35
CA ARG A 22 -2.44 -9.35 9.99
C ARG A 22 -1.72 -9.95 11.19
N GLU A 23 -0.42 -10.25 11.06
CA GLU A 23 0.39 -10.82 12.15
C GLU A 23 0.52 -9.85 13.33
N ARG A 24 0.75 -8.55 13.08
CA ARG A 24 0.92 -7.54 14.13
C ARG A 24 -0.37 -7.15 14.82
N THR A 25 -1.49 -7.10 14.09
CA THR A 25 -2.77 -6.60 14.61
C THR A 25 -3.68 -7.73 15.08
N GLY A 26 -3.45 -8.95 14.57
CA GLY A 26 -4.35 -10.08 14.70
C GLY A 26 -5.65 -9.94 13.91
N ASP A 27 -5.82 -8.88 13.11
CA ASP A 27 -7.05 -8.64 12.35
C ASP A 27 -7.08 -9.49 11.07
N PRO A 28 -7.99 -10.48 10.96
CA PRO A 28 -8.08 -11.31 9.76
C PRO A 28 -8.59 -10.54 8.54
N GLU A 29 -9.24 -9.38 8.74
CA GLU A 29 -9.74 -8.52 7.68
C GLU A 29 -8.73 -7.43 7.28
N ALA A 30 -7.52 -7.43 7.86
CA ALA A 30 -6.49 -6.51 7.42
C ALA A 30 -6.09 -6.81 5.97
N GLY A 31 -6.04 -5.78 5.13
CA GLY A 31 -5.80 -5.97 3.70
C GLY A 31 -5.82 -4.68 2.91
N PHE A 32 -5.40 -4.79 1.65
CA PHE A 32 -5.48 -3.72 0.69
C PHE A 32 -6.95 -3.36 0.43
N ASN A 33 -7.28 -2.09 0.64
CA ASN A 33 -8.54 -1.54 0.18
C ASN A 33 -8.24 -0.82 -1.12
N ALA A 34 -8.92 -1.20 -2.21
CA ALA A 34 -8.66 -0.89 -3.62
C ALA A 34 -8.46 0.60 -4.03
N GLY A 35 -8.37 1.53 -3.09
CA GLY A 35 -7.90 2.90 -3.30
C GLY A 35 -6.38 2.99 -3.39
N VAL A 36 -5.92 3.99 -4.12
CA VAL A 36 -4.53 4.44 -4.15
C VAL A 36 -4.54 5.96 -4.10
N PHE A 37 -3.55 6.57 -3.46
CA PHE A 37 -3.44 8.03 -3.39
C PHE A 37 -2.16 8.48 -4.07
N TRP A 38 -2.30 9.45 -4.97
CA TRP A 38 -1.18 10.12 -5.61
C TRP A 38 -0.79 11.33 -4.77
N LEU A 39 0.44 11.35 -4.28
CA LEU A 39 1.04 12.54 -3.71
C LEU A 39 1.91 13.17 -4.79
N GLY A 40 1.43 14.28 -5.38
CA GLY A 40 2.23 15.09 -6.27
C GLY A 40 3.11 16.04 -5.45
N SER A 41 4.42 15.94 -5.60
CA SER A 41 5.38 16.94 -5.11
C SER A 41 6.07 17.60 -6.32
N LYS A 42 6.84 18.66 -6.07
CA LYS A 42 7.75 19.21 -7.09
C LYS A 42 8.78 18.18 -7.58
N ASP A 43 9.04 17.16 -6.77
CA ASP A 43 10.09 16.16 -6.97
C ASP A 43 9.58 14.85 -7.59
N GLY A 44 8.26 14.71 -7.81
CA GLY A 44 7.70 13.55 -8.51
C GLY A 44 6.26 13.20 -8.16
N ARG A 45 5.75 12.14 -8.80
CA ARG A 45 4.45 11.52 -8.50
C ARG A 45 4.68 10.30 -7.61
N HIS A 46 4.41 10.43 -6.32
CA HIS A 46 4.44 9.29 -5.40
C HIS A 46 3.09 8.59 -5.38
N LEU A 47 3.09 7.26 -5.44
CA LEU A 47 1.88 6.46 -5.25
C LEU A 47 1.93 5.81 -3.87
N MET A 48 0.90 6.09 -3.07
CA MET A 48 0.67 5.45 -1.79
C MET A 48 -0.46 4.44 -1.88
N ILE A 49 -0.23 3.28 -1.30
CA ILE A 49 -1.16 2.16 -1.27
C ILE A 49 -1.57 1.93 0.21
N PRO A 50 -2.81 2.26 0.60
CA PRO A 50 -3.30 2.07 1.95
C PRO A 50 -3.67 0.61 2.23
N ILE A 51 -3.10 0.04 3.29
CA ILE A 51 -3.59 -1.18 3.93
C ILE A 51 -4.52 -0.78 5.07
N LYS A 52 -5.73 -1.32 5.06
CA LYS A 52 -6.71 -1.10 6.12
C LYS A 52 -6.62 -2.22 7.15
N TYR A 53 -6.76 -1.85 8.42
CA TYR A 53 -6.85 -2.80 9.53
C TYR A 53 -7.70 -2.24 10.66
N ARG A 54 -8.27 -3.10 11.50
CA ARG A 54 -9.07 -2.75 12.66
C ARG A 54 -8.24 -2.91 13.92
N SER A 55 -8.44 -2.02 14.88
CA SER A 55 -7.82 -2.17 16.20
C SER A 55 -8.67 -3.05 17.08
N LYS A 56 -8.07 -3.69 18.08
CA LYS A 56 -8.82 -4.34 19.14
C LYS A 56 -9.24 -3.29 20.18
N ARG A 57 -10.48 -3.40 20.66
CA ARG A 57 -10.98 -2.65 21.82
C ARG A 57 -11.70 -3.62 22.73
N GLY A 58 -11.40 -3.54 24.01
CA GLY A 58 -12.00 -4.42 25.02
C GLY A 58 -12.02 -3.78 26.39
N LYS A 59 -12.99 -4.20 27.21
CA LYS A 59 -13.03 -3.95 28.65
C LYS A 59 -13.36 -5.29 29.31
N ASN A 60 -12.68 -5.62 30.41
CA ASN A 60 -12.90 -6.86 31.18
C ASN A 60 -12.66 -8.16 30.39
N GLY A 61 -11.51 -8.30 29.74
CA GLY A 61 -11.04 -9.58 29.18
C GLY A 61 -11.72 -10.05 27.88
N LYS A 62 -12.66 -9.27 27.32
CA LYS A 62 -13.18 -9.48 25.96
C LYS A 62 -12.65 -8.40 25.03
N GLU A 63 -11.80 -8.80 24.09
CA GLU A 63 -11.35 -7.95 22.99
C GLU A 63 -12.19 -8.22 21.74
N VAL A 64 -12.67 -7.14 21.10
CA VAL A 64 -13.35 -7.20 19.80
C VAL A 64 -12.72 -6.21 18.85
N PHE A 65 -12.74 -6.50 17.55
CA PHE A 65 -12.28 -5.55 16.55
C PHE A 65 -13.21 -4.33 16.47
N THR A 66 -12.62 -3.16 16.25
CA THR A 66 -13.36 -1.91 16.04
C THR A 66 -14.13 -1.96 14.73
N LYS A 67 -15.27 -1.27 14.67
CA LYS A 67 -16.00 -1.06 13.41
C LYS A 67 -15.25 -0.15 12.42
N SER A 68 -14.41 0.75 12.96
CA SER A 68 -13.58 1.64 12.16
C SER A 68 -12.27 0.98 11.75
N TYR A 69 -11.82 1.34 10.55
CA TYR A 69 -10.52 0.98 10.02
C TYR A 69 -9.51 2.09 10.26
N LYS A 70 -8.26 1.69 10.49
CA LYS A 70 -7.05 2.50 10.42
C LYS A 70 -6.31 2.17 9.12
N GLU A 71 -5.45 3.08 8.69
CA GLU A 71 -4.68 2.93 7.44
C GLU A 71 -3.18 2.89 7.74
N LEU A 72 -2.49 2.01 7.04
CA LEU A 72 -1.03 1.96 6.93
C LEU A 72 -0.68 2.19 5.45
N ASN A 73 -0.01 3.30 5.14
CA ASN A 73 0.29 3.67 3.77
C ASN A 73 1.66 3.14 3.35
N ILE A 74 1.73 2.49 2.19
CA ILE A 74 2.96 1.92 1.62
C ILE A 74 3.32 2.67 0.35
N TYR A 75 4.60 3.00 0.19
CA TYR A 75 5.12 3.59 -1.05
C TYR A 75 5.26 2.53 -2.13
N ALA A 76 4.72 2.81 -3.31
CA ALA A 76 5.01 2.02 -4.50
C ALA A 76 6.15 2.67 -5.30
N ASN A 77 7.03 1.84 -5.85
CA ASN A 77 8.10 2.29 -6.75
C ASN A 77 7.67 2.30 -8.23
N PHE A 78 6.60 1.55 -8.52
CA PHE A 78 6.04 1.41 -9.86
C PHE A 78 4.52 1.46 -9.79
N CYS A 79 3.89 1.86 -10.88
CA CYS A 79 2.45 1.82 -10.99
C CYS A 79 2.00 0.34 -11.04
N PRO A 80 1.20 -0.16 -10.09
CA PRO A 80 0.79 -1.57 -10.06
C PRO A 80 -0.15 -1.96 -11.21
N PHE A 81 -0.69 -0.97 -11.93
CA PHE A 81 -1.59 -1.16 -13.07
C PHE A 81 -0.85 -1.17 -14.41
N THR A 82 0.12 -0.28 -14.59
CA THR A 82 0.83 -0.09 -15.87
C THR A 82 2.24 -0.67 -15.88
N GLY A 83 2.79 -0.99 -14.72
CA GLY A 83 4.17 -1.43 -14.55
C GLY A 83 5.22 -0.38 -14.93
N LYS A 84 4.83 0.88 -15.05
CA LYS A 84 5.79 1.97 -15.29
C LYS A 84 6.42 2.41 -13.98
N PRO A 85 7.72 2.77 -13.96
CA PRO A 85 8.33 3.45 -12.83
C PRO A 85 7.51 4.70 -12.46
N LEU A 86 7.33 4.92 -11.16
CA LEU A 86 6.70 6.15 -10.66
C LEU A 86 7.70 7.30 -10.54
N TYR A 87 8.97 6.93 -10.52
CA TYR A 87 10.12 7.82 -10.61
C TYR A 87 10.72 7.68 -12.01
N GLU A 88 10.85 8.76 -12.74
CA GLU A 88 11.97 8.90 -13.66
C GLU A 88 13.09 9.46 -12.78
N ASN A 89 14.29 8.85 -12.79
CA ASN A 89 15.44 9.44 -12.12
C ASN A 89 15.67 10.82 -12.77
N SER A 90 15.18 11.88 -12.13
CA SER A 90 15.38 13.26 -12.58
C SER A 90 16.87 13.62 -12.62
N GLU A 91 17.72 12.85 -11.94
CA GLU A 91 19.18 12.93 -12.04
C GLU A 91 19.74 12.49 -13.40
N GLU A 92 19.08 11.61 -14.15
CA GLU A 92 19.51 11.23 -15.52
C GLU A 92 19.04 12.25 -16.57
N ILE A 93 17.95 12.97 -16.32
CA ILE A 93 17.40 13.96 -17.27
C ILE A 93 18.23 15.25 -17.29
N ILE A 94 18.94 15.59 -16.20
CA ILE A 94 19.79 16.81 -16.14
C ILE A 94 21.17 16.57 -16.78
N LYS A 95 21.52 15.33 -17.17
CA LYS A 95 22.78 14.99 -17.85
C LYS A 95 22.61 14.55 -19.32
N GLY A 96 21.49 14.89 -19.95
CA GLY A 96 21.27 14.75 -21.39
C GLY A 96 21.50 16.05 -22.14
#